data_AF-Q0UG13-F1
#
_entry.id   AF-Q0UG13-F1
#
_cell.length_a   1.000
_cell.length_b   1.000
_cell.length_c   1.000
_cell.angle_alpha   90.00
_cell.angle_beta   90.00
_cell.angle_gamma   90.00
#
_symmetry.space_group_name_H-M   'P 1'
#
loop_
_entity.id
_entity.type
_entity.pdbx_description
1 polymer ?
#
loop_
_entity_poly.entity_id
_entity_poly.type
_entity_poly.pdbx_seq_one_letter_code
_entity_poly.pdbx_strand_id
1 'polypeptide(L)'
;MKQRITYVLKDPDAFTPDLLELKKDGSKDSFIINGVQAAKEHRITLGLDELPSELGAALQQWHELHLRWASPTHYSSTPPFTSRVSPGLHVLFTPLKSTPEEALCEQLHAFVNAGLNCTSTSESSIKLPVLSERFTMSASSQYYAYLSSIREVATVLGQKFCKSKGEECLHQALSLSTATYLDIDYDTITRALVINAGWPSAPSEKGWTETISRKRADATIEIGVLIHEPNPDPEDIQFGGFLAVLGQDTSPKPTRFQTPTRHYPLLSSSSSPLPQPHPLTFTTTFNSPTGLHPTLTLSFLYHTPHRSEPHPANSTRT
;
A
#
# COMPACT_ATOMS: atom_id res chain seq x y z
N MET A 1 15.36 6.43 10.70
CA MET A 1 14.63 5.58 9.75
C MET A 1 13.78 4.57 10.51
N LYS A 2 12.50 4.47 10.16
CA LYS A 2 11.59 3.44 10.68
C LYS A 2 11.09 2.57 9.53
N GLN A 3 10.98 1.27 9.77
CA GLN A 3 10.43 0.33 8.81
C GLN A 3 9.37 -0.53 9.47
N ARG A 4 8.31 -0.82 8.73
CA ARG A 4 7.29 -1.79 9.10
C ARG A 4 7.06 -2.73 7.92
N ILE A 5 7.24 -4.02 8.14
CA ILE A 5 7.01 -5.06 7.14
C ILE A 5 5.89 -5.95 7.64
N THR A 6 4.79 -5.97 6.90
CA THR A 6 3.61 -6.76 7.25
C THR A 6 3.39 -7.84 6.22
N TYR A 7 3.36 -9.10 6.66
CA TYR A 7 2.96 -10.26 5.88
C TYR A 7 1.56 -10.66 6.34
N VAL A 8 0.63 -10.81 5.39
CA VAL A 8 -0.71 -11.33 5.65
C VAL A 8 -0.84 -12.68 4.93
N LEU A 9 -0.95 -13.75 5.71
CA LEU A 9 -0.97 -15.12 5.22
C LEU A 9 -2.21 -15.37 4.36
N LYS A 10 -2.01 -16.11 3.27
CA LYS A 10 -3.11 -16.55 2.39
C LYS A 10 -3.77 -17.82 2.90
N ASP A 11 -2.96 -18.72 3.43
CA ASP A 11 -3.38 -20.01 3.96
C ASP A 11 -2.82 -20.15 5.39
N PRO A 12 -3.65 -19.91 6.42
CA PRO A 12 -3.24 -20.07 7.82
C PRO A 12 -2.83 -21.51 8.16
N ASP A 13 -3.40 -22.52 7.50
CA ASP A 13 -3.17 -23.93 7.83
C ASP A 13 -1.79 -24.41 7.37
N ALA A 14 -1.23 -23.77 6.35
CA ALA A 14 0.11 -24.05 5.83
C ALA A 14 1.24 -23.39 6.65
N PHE A 15 0.91 -22.58 7.66
CA PHE A 15 1.88 -21.82 8.42
C PHE A 15 2.21 -22.47 9.76
N THR A 16 3.51 -22.55 10.07
CA THR A 16 4.00 -22.93 11.40
C THR A 16 4.93 -21.84 11.94
N PRO A 17 4.94 -21.58 13.27
CA PRO A 17 5.82 -20.58 13.87
C PRO A 17 7.31 -20.84 13.62
N ASP A 18 7.71 -22.09 13.37
CA ASP A 18 9.09 -22.50 13.07
C ASP A 18 9.63 -21.90 11.76
N LEU A 19 8.76 -21.35 10.91
CA LEU A 19 9.14 -20.60 9.72
C LEU A 19 9.70 -19.21 10.03
N LEU A 20 9.58 -18.77 11.29
CA LEU A 20 10.02 -17.47 11.78
C LEU A 20 11.15 -17.64 12.80
N GLU A 21 12.30 -17.02 12.52
CA GLU A 21 13.44 -17.07 13.43
C GLU A 21 13.97 -15.65 13.68
N LEU A 22 14.19 -15.32 14.96
CA LEU A 22 14.86 -14.09 15.34
C LEU A 22 16.28 -14.42 15.83
N LYS A 23 17.29 -14.00 15.07
CA LYS A 23 18.70 -14.17 15.42
C LYS A 23 19.26 -12.89 16.02
N LYS A 24 19.86 -13.02 17.20
CA LYS A 24 20.66 -11.96 17.82
C LYS A 24 22.13 -12.27 17.64
N ASP A 25 22.82 -11.49 16.82
CA ASP A 25 24.27 -11.54 16.65
C ASP A 25 24.89 -10.20 17.07
N GLY A 26 24.99 -10.00 18.38
CA GLY A 26 25.56 -8.78 18.98
C GLY A 26 24.85 -7.50 18.53
N SER A 27 25.46 -6.76 17.60
CA SER A 27 24.92 -5.50 17.05
C SER A 27 24.02 -5.68 15.83
N LYS A 28 23.89 -6.89 15.30
CA LYS A 28 23.14 -7.21 14.08
C LYS A 28 22.01 -8.19 14.39
N ASP A 29 20.88 -7.65 14.84
CA ASP A 29 19.66 -8.44 14.96
C ASP A 29 19.06 -8.69 13.59
N SER A 30 18.60 -9.92 13.35
CA SER A 30 17.97 -10.31 12.10
C SER A 30 16.72 -11.15 12.33
N PHE A 31 15.76 -11.00 11.42
CA PHE A 31 14.55 -11.78 11.34
C PHE A 31 14.57 -12.58 10.06
N ILE A 32 14.41 -13.89 10.17
CA ILE A 32 14.43 -14.82 9.06
C ILE A 32 13.02 -15.35 8.87
N ILE A 33 12.57 -15.30 7.63
CA ILE A 33 11.32 -15.89 7.16
C ILE A 33 11.69 -16.95 6.13
N ASN A 34 11.11 -18.14 6.26
CA ASN A 34 11.35 -19.24 5.34
C ASN A 34 10.03 -19.74 4.73
N GLY A 35 9.89 -19.58 3.42
CA GLY A 35 8.79 -20.14 2.64
C GLY A 35 7.37 -19.68 3.00
N VAL A 36 7.21 -18.45 3.51
CA VAL A 36 5.89 -17.97 3.95
C VAL A 36 5.02 -17.50 2.78
N GLN A 37 3.82 -18.07 2.63
CA GLN A 37 2.85 -17.68 1.60
C GLN A 37 1.98 -16.52 2.08
N ALA A 38 2.34 -15.30 1.68
CA ALA A 38 1.67 -14.09 2.14
C ALA A 38 1.60 -13.00 1.08
N ALA A 39 0.61 -12.13 1.22
CA ALA A 39 0.73 -10.76 0.71
C ALA A 39 1.68 -9.98 1.63
N LYS A 40 2.47 -9.06 1.09
CA LYS A 40 3.47 -8.27 1.82
C LYS A 40 3.24 -6.79 1.57
N GLU A 41 3.32 -5.97 2.62
CA GLU A 41 3.48 -4.52 2.51
C GLU A 41 4.73 -4.11 3.27
N HIS A 42 5.58 -3.32 2.63
CA HIS A 42 6.77 -2.72 3.24
C HIS A 42 6.58 -1.22 3.29
N ARG A 43 6.44 -0.71 4.52
CA ARG A 43 6.38 0.71 4.82
C ARG A 43 7.73 1.19 5.34
N ILE A 44 8.27 2.21 4.71
CA ILE A 44 9.52 2.89 5.08
C ILE A 44 9.18 4.33 5.43
N THR A 45 9.69 4.82 6.56
CA THR A 45 9.53 6.22 6.97
C THR A 45 10.91 6.84 7.19
N LEU A 46 11.16 7.91 6.45
CA LEU A 46 12.42 8.64 6.42
C LEU A 46 12.18 10.08 6.85
N GLY A 47 12.95 10.57 7.82
CA GLY A 47 13.02 12.01 8.10
C GLY A 47 13.65 12.76 6.93
N LEU A 48 13.33 14.06 6.77
CA LEU A 48 13.93 14.89 5.71
C LEU A 48 15.47 14.92 5.78
N ASP A 49 16.05 14.82 6.97
CA ASP A 49 17.49 14.75 7.23
C ASP A 49 18.13 13.43 6.76
N GLU A 50 17.31 12.39 6.54
CA GLU A 50 17.76 11.09 6.04
C GLU A 50 17.77 11.00 4.51
N LEU A 51 17.20 12.00 3.84
CA LEU A 51 17.09 12.08 2.39
C LEU A 51 18.32 12.77 1.77
N PRO A 52 18.66 12.45 0.50
CA PRO A 52 19.57 13.27 -0.28
C PRO A 52 19.08 14.73 -0.31
N SER A 53 20.00 15.69 -0.22
CA SER A 53 19.66 17.12 -0.15
C SER A 53 18.79 17.60 -1.31
N GLU A 54 19.04 17.08 -2.51
CA GLU A 54 18.25 17.35 -3.72
C GLU A 54 16.77 16.96 -3.54
N LEU A 55 16.51 15.75 -3.04
CA LEU A 55 15.16 15.26 -2.83
C LEU A 55 14.49 15.95 -1.65
N GLY A 56 15.22 16.20 -0.56
CA GLY A 56 14.72 16.95 0.58
C GLY A 56 14.25 18.35 0.17
N ALA A 57 15.04 19.05 -0.64
CA ALA A 57 14.69 20.37 -1.16
C ALA A 57 13.48 20.32 -2.10
N ALA A 58 13.38 19.30 -2.97
CA ALA A 58 12.24 19.10 -3.85
C ALA A 58 10.93 18.91 -3.05
N LEU A 59 10.94 18.06 -2.02
CA LEU A 59 9.78 17.82 -1.16
C LEU A 59 9.36 19.08 -0.40
N GLN A 60 10.32 19.90 0.05
CA GLN A 60 10.05 21.15 0.76
C GLN A 60 9.31 22.21 -0.07
N GLN A 61 9.14 22.01 -1.39
CA GLN A 61 8.31 22.86 -2.24
C GLN A 61 6.81 22.55 -2.13
N TRP A 62 6.39 21.54 -1.38
CA TRP A 62 4.99 21.12 -1.31
C TRP A 62 4.46 21.23 0.12
N HIS A 63 3.21 21.65 0.28
CA HIS A 63 2.49 21.52 1.55
C HIS A 63 2.19 20.05 1.84
N GLU A 64 1.74 19.34 0.80
CA GLU A 64 1.56 17.89 0.75
C GLU A 64 1.82 17.39 -0.67
N LEU A 65 2.36 16.18 -0.78
CA LEU A 65 2.66 15.49 -2.03
C LEU A 65 2.43 13.99 -1.84
N HIS A 66 1.51 13.43 -2.63
CA HIS A 66 1.13 12.03 -2.60
C HIS A 66 1.27 11.44 -3.99
N LEU A 67 2.19 10.50 -4.17
CA LEU A 67 2.30 9.70 -5.38
C LEU A 67 1.66 8.35 -5.10
N ARG A 68 0.74 7.93 -5.95
CA ARG A 68 0.13 6.61 -5.95
C ARG A 68 0.38 5.98 -7.29
N TRP A 69 1.04 4.84 -7.31
CA TRP A 69 1.26 4.07 -8.52
C TRP A 69 0.68 2.67 -8.37
N ALA A 70 -0.02 2.20 -9.39
CA ALA A 70 -0.48 0.82 -9.48
C ALA A 70 -0.09 0.20 -10.83
N SER A 71 0.32 -1.07 -10.78
CA SER A 71 0.61 -1.89 -11.96
C SER A 71 -0.66 -2.12 -12.78
N PRO A 72 -0.54 -2.20 -14.13
CA PRO A 72 -1.64 -2.66 -14.98
C PRO A 72 -1.94 -4.15 -14.83
N THR A 73 -1.07 -4.92 -14.18
CA THR A 73 -1.29 -6.35 -13.93
C THR A 73 -2.37 -6.54 -12.89
N HIS A 74 -3.38 -7.37 -13.20
CA HIS A 74 -4.44 -7.71 -12.26
C HIS A 74 -3.89 -8.45 -11.03
N TYR A 75 -4.39 -8.06 -9.85
CA TYR A 75 -4.05 -8.71 -8.59
C TYR A 75 -5.23 -8.68 -7.62
N SER A 76 -5.24 -9.62 -6.67
CA SER A 76 -6.18 -9.59 -5.56
C SER A 76 -5.58 -8.79 -4.40
N SER A 77 -6.33 -7.79 -3.90
CA SER A 77 -5.95 -7.00 -2.73
C SER A 77 -6.23 -7.79 -1.46
N THR A 78 -5.26 -7.82 -0.55
CA THR A 78 -5.37 -8.45 0.76
C THR A 78 -5.53 -7.36 1.82
N PRO A 79 -6.66 -7.29 2.55
CA PRO A 79 -6.78 -6.40 3.70
C PRO A 79 -5.66 -6.67 4.72
N PRO A 80 -5.16 -5.63 5.42
CA PRO A 80 -5.64 -4.26 5.46
C PRO A 80 -4.98 -3.34 4.41
N PHE A 81 -4.36 -3.88 3.37
CA PHE A 81 -3.66 -3.07 2.37
C PHE A 81 -4.67 -2.31 1.50
N THR A 82 -4.59 -0.98 1.53
CA THR A 82 -5.63 -0.08 1.00
C THR A 82 -5.21 0.72 -0.24
N SER A 83 -3.97 0.60 -0.72
CA SER A 83 -3.56 1.26 -1.96
C SER A 83 -4.37 0.70 -3.14
N ARG A 84 -5.35 1.49 -3.59
CA ARG A 84 -6.29 1.13 -4.66
C ARG A 84 -6.48 2.33 -5.56
N VAL A 85 -5.65 2.41 -6.60
CA VAL A 85 -5.78 3.38 -7.69
C VAL A 85 -5.85 2.65 -9.02
N SER A 86 -6.40 3.31 -10.05
CA SER A 86 -6.32 2.77 -11.40
C SER A 86 -4.85 2.69 -11.86
N PRO A 87 -4.51 1.78 -12.80
CA PRO A 87 -3.14 1.62 -13.26
C PRO A 87 -2.50 2.91 -13.75
N GLY A 88 -1.21 3.07 -13.49
CA GLY A 88 -0.44 4.28 -13.79
C GLY A 88 -0.08 5.08 -12.54
N LEU A 89 0.44 6.27 -12.75
CA LEU A 89 0.91 7.20 -11.73
C LEU A 89 -0.13 8.30 -11.51
N HIS A 90 -0.57 8.43 -10.26
CA HIS A 90 -1.41 9.52 -9.78
C HIS A 90 -0.59 10.37 -8.82
N VAL A 91 -0.53 11.67 -9.05
CA VAL A 91 0.19 12.62 -8.21
C VAL A 91 -0.82 13.62 -7.68
N LEU A 92 -1.09 13.57 -6.39
CA LEU A 92 -1.94 14.51 -5.69
C LEU A 92 -1.06 15.45 -4.88
N PHE A 93 -1.23 16.76 -5.05
CA PHE A 93 -0.32 17.72 -4.43
C PHE A 93 -1.00 19.05 -4.09
N THR A 94 -0.40 19.74 -3.12
CA THR A 94 -0.72 21.13 -2.78
C THR A 94 0.57 21.94 -2.75
N PRO A 95 0.79 22.87 -3.70
CA PRO A 95 2.00 23.69 -3.71
C PRO A 95 2.01 24.71 -2.56
N LEU A 96 3.21 25.11 -2.13
CA LEU A 96 3.37 26.31 -1.31
C LEU A 96 3.19 27.56 -2.18
N LYS A 97 2.95 28.71 -1.53
CA LYS A 97 2.84 30.00 -2.22
C LYS A 97 4.10 30.38 -3.00
N SER A 98 5.26 29.87 -2.58
CA SER A 98 6.57 30.12 -3.19
C SER A 98 6.97 29.07 -4.23
N THR A 99 6.12 28.07 -4.49
CA THR A 99 6.45 26.98 -5.41
C THR A 99 6.36 27.48 -6.85
N PRO A 100 7.42 27.34 -7.65
CA PRO A 100 7.39 27.67 -9.07
C PRO A 100 6.35 26.86 -9.84
N GLU A 101 5.85 27.39 -10.94
CA GLU A 101 4.79 26.74 -11.73
C GLU A 101 5.27 25.45 -12.41
N GLU A 102 6.55 25.40 -12.77
CA GLU A 102 7.24 24.32 -13.47
C GLU A 102 7.75 23.24 -12.51
N ALA A 103 7.78 23.52 -11.21
CA ALA A 103 8.43 22.68 -10.20
C ALA A 103 7.95 21.22 -10.21
N LEU A 104 6.64 20.99 -10.41
CA LEU A 104 6.09 19.65 -10.50
C LEU A 104 6.72 18.87 -11.66
N CYS A 105 6.72 19.46 -12.84
CA CYS A 105 7.15 18.78 -14.06
C CYS A 105 8.65 18.54 -14.04
N GLU A 106 9.45 19.53 -13.60
CA GLU A 106 10.90 19.36 -13.43
C GLU A 106 11.21 18.19 -12.47
N GLN A 107 10.50 18.10 -11.35
CA GLN A 107 10.70 17.01 -10.39
C GLN A 107 10.24 15.65 -10.94
N LEU A 108 9.10 15.59 -11.64
CA LEU A 108 8.63 14.36 -12.26
C LEU A 108 9.62 13.88 -13.34
N HIS A 109 10.17 14.78 -14.15
CA HIS A 109 11.19 14.43 -15.13
C HIS A 109 12.49 13.96 -14.48
N ALA A 110 12.89 14.56 -13.36
CA ALA A 110 14.12 14.24 -12.66
C ALA A 110 14.07 12.93 -11.85
N PHE A 111 12.94 12.64 -11.20
CA PHE A 111 12.82 11.53 -10.25
C PHE A 111 11.96 10.37 -10.74
N VAL A 112 11.07 10.61 -11.70
CA VAL A 112 10.14 9.59 -12.20
C VAL A 112 10.52 9.13 -13.59
N ASN A 113 10.31 9.98 -14.61
CA ASN A 113 10.62 9.67 -16.00
C ASN A 113 10.65 10.98 -16.82
N ALA A 114 11.75 11.23 -17.54
CA ALA A 114 11.96 12.44 -18.33
C ALA A 114 11.02 12.57 -19.55
N GLY A 115 10.40 11.47 -20.00
CA GLY A 115 9.45 11.42 -21.10
C GLY A 115 7.98 11.62 -20.69
N LEU A 116 7.70 11.97 -19.44
CA LEU A 116 6.34 12.29 -19.00
C LEU A 116 5.81 13.54 -19.70
N ASN A 117 4.57 13.49 -20.18
CA ASN A 117 3.89 14.66 -20.74
C ASN A 117 3.46 15.59 -19.59
N CYS A 118 4.37 16.46 -19.16
CA CYS A 118 4.16 17.46 -18.11
C CYS A 118 4.93 18.72 -18.53
N THR A 119 4.21 19.82 -18.72
CA THR A 119 4.79 21.12 -19.12
C THR A 119 4.84 22.08 -17.94
N SER A 120 3.68 22.34 -17.33
CA SER A 120 3.52 23.17 -16.15
C SER A 120 2.41 22.64 -15.26
N THR A 121 2.36 23.11 -14.01
CA THR A 121 1.27 22.78 -13.09
C THR A 121 -0.08 23.20 -13.66
N SER A 122 -0.20 24.37 -14.28
CA SER A 122 -1.49 24.88 -14.76
C SER A 122 -2.04 24.15 -15.99
N GLU A 123 -1.15 23.69 -16.88
CA GLU A 123 -1.55 23.00 -18.12
C GLU A 123 -1.75 21.50 -17.91
N SER A 124 -0.94 20.88 -17.04
CA SER A 124 -0.88 19.42 -16.91
C SER A 124 -1.70 18.87 -15.75
N SER A 125 -2.12 19.71 -14.79
CA SER A 125 -2.87 19.26 -13.60
C SER A 125 -4.33 19.68 -13.61
N ILE A 126 -5.15 18.89 -12.94
CA ILE A 126 -6.56 19.15 -12.71
C ILE A 126 -6.72 19.68 -11.29
N LYS A 127 -7.37 20.84 -11.14
CA LYS A 127 -7.76 21.35 -9.82
C LYS A 127 -8.87 20.50 -9.23
N LEU A 128 -8.67 20.03 -8.01
CA LEU A 128 -9.67 19.26 -7.30
C LEU A 128 -10.67 20.22 -6.64
N PRO A 129 -11.97 19.90 -6.65
CA PRO A 129 -12.97 20.73 -5.98
C PRO A 129 -12.74 20.68 -4.47
N VAL A 130 -12.69 21.85 -3.83
CA VAL A 130 -12.63 21.95 -2.37
C VAL A 130 -14.02 21.63 -1.83
N LEU A 131 -14.26 20.36 -1.48
CA LEU A 131 -15.55 19.90 -0.98
C LEU A 131 -15.78 20.27 0.50
N SER A 132 -14.71 20.55 1.25
CA SER A 132 -14.79 21.06 2.63
C SER A 132 -13.44 21.66 3.05
N GLU A 133 -13.41 22.93 3.43
CA GLU A 133 -12.22 23.57 4.02
C GLU A 133 -11.87 23.01 5.41
N ARG A 134 -12.79 22.27 6.05
CA ARG A 134 -12.60 21.72 7.41
C ARG A 134 -11.89 20.37 7.45
N PHE A 135 -11.75 19.67 6.33
CA PHE A 135 -11.04 18.39 6.26
C PHE A 135 -9.82 18.55 5.34
N THR A 136 -8.73 19.01 5.94
CA THR A 136 -7.42 19.33 5.33
C THR A 136 -6.65 18.09 4.82
N MET A 137 -7.34 17.13 4.21
CA MET A 137 -6.76 15.85 3.76
C MET A 137 -6.93 15.64 2.25
N SER A 138 -7.24 16.70 1.51
CA SER A 138 -7.48 16.64 0.08
C SER A 138 -6.54 17.60 -0.61
N ALA A 139 -5.62 17.05 -1.40
CA ALA A 139 -4.76 17.81 -2.27
C ALA A 139 -5.54 18.79 -3.13
N SER A 140 -4.94 19.94 -3.43
CA SER A 140 -5.55 20.98 -4.26
C SER A 140 -5.58 20.62 -5.76
N SER A 141 -4.65 19.77 -6.19
CA SER A 141 -4.47 19.41 -7.60
C SER A 141 -4.09 17.95 -7.77
N GLN A 142 -4.38 17.42 -8.96
CA GLN A 142 -4.01 16.07 -9.39
C GLN A 142 -3.37 16.08 -10.78
N TYR A 143 -2.27 15.35 -10.92
CA TYR A 143 -1.68 14.96 -12.20
C TYR A 143 -1.81 13.45 -12.39
N TYR A 144 -2.05 13.00 -13.62
CA TYR A 144 -2.10 11.60 -13.98
C TYR A 144 -1.21 11.34 -15.20
N ALA A 145 -0.42 10.27 -15.12
CA ALA A 145 0.29 9.73 -16.25
C ALA A 145 0.19 8.21 -16.27
N TYR A 146 -0.03 7.64 -17.46
CA TYR A 146 0.08 6.20 -17.62
C TYR A 146 1.54 5.79 -17.51
N LEU A 147 1.85 4.97 -16.50
CA LEU A 147 3.17 4.41 -16.27
C LEU A 147 3.02 2.91 -16.02
N SER A 148 3.38 2.09 -17.00
CA SER A 148 3.19 0.64 -16.95
C SER A 148 4.13 -0.08 -15.97
N SER A 149 5.26 0.55 -15.60
CA SER A 149 6.24 -0.02 -14.69
C SER A 149 6.90 1.06 -13.84
N ILE A 150 7.10 0.77 -12.55
CA ILE A 150 7.82 1.64 -11.62
C ILE A 150 9.34 1.43 -11.63
N ARG A 151 9.85 0.58 -12.52
CA ARG A 151 11.26 0.17 -12.54
C ARG A 151 12.23 1.32 -12.74
N GLU A 152 11.92 2.27 -13.62
CA GLU A 152 12.76 3.43 -13.85
C GLU A 152 12.84 4.31 -12.60
N VAL A 153 11.71 4.56 -11.96
CA VAL A 153 11.62 5.30 -10.68
C VAL A 153 12.47 4.61 -9.61
N ALA A 154 12.29 3.30 -9.41
CA ALA A 154 13.08 2.52 -8.46
C ALA A 154 14.58 2.57 -8.76
N THR A 155 14.96 2.60 -10.05
CA THR A 155 16.36 2.69 -10.50
C THR A 155 16.94 4.08 -10.22
N VAL A 156 16.23 5.15 -10.60
CA VAL A 156 16.66 6.54 -10.40
C VAL A 156 16.79 6.86 -8.91
N LEU A 157 15.74 6.54 -8.13
CA LEU A 157 15.76 6.72 -6.69
C LEU A 157 16.85 5.85 -6.05
N GLY A 158 16.96 4.57 -6.44
CA GLY A 158 18.01 3.69 -5.96
C GLY A 158 19.41 4.25 -6.20
N GLN A 159 19.71 4.72 -7.40
CA GLN A 159 21.01 5.32 -7.73
C GLN A 159 21.30 6.58 -6.91
N LYS A 160 20.31 7.48 -6.76
CA LYS A 160 20.47 8.72 -5.99
C LYS A 160 20.61 8.47 -4.49
N PHE A 161 19.81 7.56 -3.92
CA PHE A 161 19.82 7.26 -2.49
C PHE A 161 20.96 6.34 -2.05
N CYS A 162 21.34 5.38 -2.89
CA CYS A 162 22.26 4.31 -2.51
C CYS A 162 23.71 4.57 -2.91
N LYS A 163 24.01 5.68 -3.60
CA LYS A 163 25.37 6.05 -4.04
C LYS A 163 26.42 5.94 -2.91
N SER A 164 26.06 6.29 -1.68
CA SER A 164 26.93 6.22 -0.51
C SER A 164 26.60 5.07 0.46
N LYS A 165 25.59 4.24 0.15
CA LYS A 165 25.03 3.22 1.06
C LYS A 165 25.29 1.77 0.62
N GLY A 166 26.04 1.57 -0.47
CA GLY A 166 26.51 0.26 -0.95
C GLY A 166 25.48 -0.54 -1.77
N GLU A 167 25.92 -1.70 -2.29
CA GLU A 167 25.14 -2.56 -3.20
C GLU A 167 23.84 -3.09 -2.59
N GLU A 168 23.83 -3.38 -1.28
CA GLU A 168 22.65 -3.92 -0.60
C GLU A 168 21.50 -2.91 -0.58
N CYS A 169 21.80 -1.61 -0.45
CA CYS A 169 20.80 -0.55 -0.57
C CYS A 169 20.20 -0.54 -1.98
N LEU A 170 21.05 -0.67 -3.01
CA LEU A 170 20.60 -0.69 -4.40
C LEU A 170 19.70 -1.91 -4.66
N HIS A 171 20.06 -3.08 -4.12
CA HIS A 171 19.24 -4.28 -4.22
C HIS A 171 17.86 -4.10 -3.57
N GLN A 172 17.81 -3.47 -2.39
CA GLN A 172 16.55 -3.13 -1.72
C GLN A 172 15.73 -2.13 -2.55
N ALA A 173 16.34 -1.08 -3.07
CA ALA A 173 15.65 -0.11 -3.92
C ALA A 173 15.09 -0.76 -5.20
N LEU A 174 15.87 -1.61 -5.86
CA LEU A 174 15.43 -2.33 -7.05
C LEU A 174 14.34 -3.36 -6.74
N SER A 175 14.31 -3.94 -5.53
CA SER A 175 13.23 -4.84 -5.13
C SER A 175 11.86 -4.14 -5.15
N LEU A 176 11.80 -2.83 -4.87
CA LEU A 176 10.58 -2.03 -4.96
C LEU A 176 10.01 -1.99 -6.38
N SER A 177 10.83 -2.21 -7.42
CA SER A 177 10.37 -2.26 -8.81
C SER A 177 9.43 -3.43 -9.12
N THR A 178 9.43 -4.45 -8.25
CA THR A 178 8.58 -5.64 -8.38
C THR A 178 7.25 -5.49 -7.64
N ALA A 179 7.06 -4.39 -6.92
CA ALA A 179 5.82 -4.09 -6.23
C ALA A 179 4.68 -3.95 -7.24
N THR A 180 3.47 -4.30 -6.81
CA THR A 180 2.26 -4.15 -7.62
C THR A 180 1.61 -2.79 -7.41
N TYR A 181 1.87 -2.16 -6.27
CA TYR A 181 1.61 -0.75 -6.04
C TYR A 181 2.75 -0.11 -5.26
N LEU A 182 2.92 1.21 -5.44
CA LEU A 182 3.86 2.03 -4.71
C LEU A 182 3.20 3.36 -4.35
N ASP A 183 3.23 3.65 -3.06
CA ASP A 183 2.67 4.84 -2.47
C ASP A 183 3.79 5.65 -1.83
N ILE A 184 3.86 6.94 -2.14
CA ILE A 184 4.83 7.86 -1.55
C ILE A 184 4.06 9.06 -1.00
N ASP A 185 4.19 9.30 0.29
CA ASP A 185 3.54 10.39 1.00
C ASP A 185 4.56 11.32 1.61
N TYR A 186 4.33 12.61 1.45
CA TYR A 186 5.03 13.66 2.17
C TYR A 186 4.04 14.76 2.54
N ASP A 187 4.18 15.28 3.75
CA ASP A 187 3.47 16.47 4.18
C ASP A 187 4.34 17.33 5.12
N THR A 188 4.03 18.62 5.16
CA THR A 188 4.81 19.60 5.94
C THR A 188 4.61 19.47 7.46
N ILE A 189 3.58 18.76 7.92
CA ILE A 189 3.30 18.57 9.35
C ILE A 189 4.21 17.46 9.88
N THR A 190 4.23 16.31 9.22
CA THR A 190 5.05 15.16 9.62
C THR A 190 6.52 15.36 9.27
N ARG A 191 6.82 16.16 8.23
CA ARG A 191 8.17 16.38 7.68
C ARG A 191 8.92 15.06 7.45
N ALA A 192 8.19 14.05 7.01
CA ALA A 192 8.71 12.73 6.74
C ALA A 192 8.22 12.24 5.39
N LEU A 193 9.09 11.50 4.70
CA LEU A 193 8.73 10.75 3.51
C LEU A 193 8.31 9.34 3.94
N VAL A 194 7.08 8.96 3.62
CA VAL A 194 6.57 7.61 3.85
C VAL A 194 6.44 6.91 2.51
N ILE A 195 7.04 5.73 2.38
CA ILE A 195 6.96 4.90 1.18
C ILE A 195 6.28 3.60 1.55
N ASN A 196 5.17 3.23 0.91
CA ASN A 196 4.54 1.93 1.05
C ASN A 196 4.64 1.18 -0.28
N ALA A 197 5.25 0.00 -0.28
CA ALA A 197 5.30 -0.89 -1.43
C ALA A 197 4.57 -2.19 -1.10
N GLY A 198 3.73 -2.66 -2.02
CA GLY A 198 2.92 -3.84 -1.80
C GLY A 198 3.07 -4.93 -2.85
N TRP A 199 3.00 -6.17 -2.37
CA TRP A 199 3.03 -7.38 -3.17
C TRP A 199 1.85 -8.28 -2.78
N PRO A 200 0.99 -8.68 -3.73
CA PRO A 200 -0.13 -9.58 -3.46
C PRO A 200 0.32 -11.02 -3.20
N SER A 201 1.55 -11.39 -3.56
CA SER A 201 2.14 -12.71 -3.34
C SER A 201 3.66 -12.62 -3.36
N ALA A 202 4.31 -13.67 -2.84
CA ALA A 202 5.73 -13.88 -3.06
C ALA A 202 6.06 -14.00 -4.56
N PRO A 203 7.28 -13.61 -4.98
CA PRO A 203 7.71 -13.73 -6.37
C PRO A 203 7.96 -15.18 -6.81
N SER A 204 8.04 -16.12 -5.87
CA SER A 204 8.23 -17.55 -6.14
C SER A 204 7.13 -18.37 -5.49
N GLU A 205 6.82 -19.53 -6.09
CA GLU A 205 5.86 -20.50 -5.52
C GLU A 205 6.30 -21.04 -4.16
N LYS A 206 7.58 -20.92 -3.80
CA LYS A 206 8.09 -21.34 -2.50
C LYS A 206 7.74 -20.37 -1.37
N GLY A 207 7.18 -19.20 -1.66
CA GLY A 207 6.84 -18.19 -0.66
C GLY A 207 8.00 -17.21 -0.40
N TRP A 208 7.82 -16.35 0.59
CA TRP A 208 8.82 -15.39 1.03
C TRP A 208 9.93 -16.11 1.78
N THR A 209 11.16 -16.00 1.30
CA THR A 209 12.36 -16.46 2.01
C THR A 209 13.35 -15.30 2.09
N GLU A 210 13.42 -14.65 3.24
CA GLU A 210 14.09 -13.37 3.42
C GLU A 210 14.79 -13.30 4.77
N THR A 211 15.95 -12.62 4.81
CA THR A 211 16.63 -12.25 6.07
C THR A 211 16.62 -10.73 6.18
N ILE A 212 15.86 -10.22 7.14
CA ILE A 212 15.68 -8.80 7.41
C ILE A 212 16.63 -8.43 8.55
N SER A 213 17.63 -7.60 8.29
CA SER A 213 18.66 -7.26 9.29
C SER A 213 18.59 -5.80 9.69
N ARG A 214 18.76 -5.53 10.99
CA ARG A 214 18.93 -4.18 11.52
C ARG A 214 20.37 -3.71 11.28
N LYS A 215 20.52 -2.66 10.46
CA LYS A 215 21.85 -2.12 10.07
C LYS A 215 22.41 -1.07 11.03
N ARG A 216 21.55 -0.34 11.72
CA ARG A 216 21.95 0.69 12.69
C ARG A 216 21.21 0.48 14.00
N ALA A 217 21.85 0.80 15.12
CA ALA A 217 21.28 0.60 16.44
C ALA A 217 20.02 1.45 16.69
N ASP A 218 19.94 2.64 16.06
CA ASP A 218 18.82 3.57 16.13
C ASP A 218 17.67 3.25 15.14
N ALA A 219 17.91 2.34 14.18
CA ALA A 219 16.87 1.93 13.24
C ALA A 219 15.85 1.01 13.93
N THR A 220 14.57 1.33 13.74
CA THR A 220 13.46 0.49 14.23
C THR A 220 12.85 -0.26 13.05
N ILE A 221 12.79 -1.59 13.15
CA ILE A 221 12.16 -2.45 12.15
C ILE A 221 11.12 -3.31 12.88
N GLU A 222 9.86 -3.05 12.57
CA GLU A 222 8.72 -3.82 13.04
C GLU A 222 8.31 -4.81 11.96
N ILE A 223 8.15 -6.07 12.34
CA ILE A 223 7.80 -7.15 11.42
C ILE A 223 6.57 -7.84 11.97
N GLY A 224 5.54 -7.96 11.15
CA GLY A 224 4.32 -8.67 11.49
C GLY A 224 4.01 -9.78 10.50
N VAL A 225 3.68 -10.96 11.00
CA VAL A 225 3.18 -12.08 10.21
C VAL A 225 1.80 -12.42 10.75
N LEU A 226 0.78 -12.07 9.98
CA LEU A 226 -0.60 -11.98 10.43
C LEU A 226 -1.53 -12.91 9.65
N ILE A 227 -2.57 -13.40 10.31
CA ILE A 227 -3.71 -14.10 9.73
C ILE A 227 -4.97 -13.29 9.93
N HIS A 228 -5.90 -13.41 9.00
CA HIS A 228 -7.28 -12.95 9.24
C HIS A 228 -7.95 -13.91 10.22
N GLU A 229 -8.66 -13.35 11.19
CA GLU A 229 -9.49 -14.12 12.10
C GLU A 229 -10.98 -13.85 11.88
N PRO A 230 -11.85 -14.82 12.20
CA PRO A 230 -13.29 -14.57 12.25
C PRO A 230 -13.61 -13.49 13.29
N ASN A 231 -14.46 -12.54 12.91
CA ASN A 231 -14.96 -11.49 13.78
C ASN A 231 -16.51 -11.51 13.79
N PRO A 232 -17.18 -11.47 14.96
CA PRO A 232 -18.63 -11.32 15.02
C PRO A 232 -19.14 -9.96 14.49
N ASP A 233 -18.31 -8.91 14.52
CA ASP A 233 -18.67 -7.60 13.98
C ASP A 233 -18.24 -7.49 12.49
N PRO A 234 -19.19 -7.32 11.56
CA PRO A 234 -18.88 -7.24 10.12
C PRO A 234 -18.14 -5.95 9.71
N GLU A 235 -18.16 -4.89 10.53
CA GLU A 235 -17.47 -3.62 10.22
C GLU A 235 -16.00 -3.61 10.68
N ASP A 236 -15.62 -4.61 11.47
CA ASP A 236 -14.29 -4.73 12.03
C ASP A 236 -13.51 -5.88 11.39
N ILE A 237 -12.22 -5.64 11.14
CA ILE A 237 -11.29 -6.68 10.74
C ILE A 237 -10.46 -7.11 11.94
N GLN A 238 -10.34 -8.42 12.12
CA GLN A 238 -9.58 -9.02 13.19
C GLN A 238 -8.36 -9.75 12.63
N PHE A 239 -7.22 -9.54 13.28
CA PHE A 239 -5.97 -10.19 12.97
C PHE A 239 -5.40 -10.90 14.18
N GLY A 240 -4.88 -12.09 13.93
CA GLY A 240 -3.99 -12.82 14.84
C GLY A 240 -2.61 -12.99 14.21
N GLY A 241 -1.62 -13.45 14.95
CA GLY A 241 -0.32 -13.83 14.40
C GLY A 241 0.84 -13.46 15.29
N PHE A 242 1.96 -13.06 14.69
CA PHE A 242 3.21 -12.76 15.40
C PHE A 242 3.75 -11.38 15.03
N LEU A 243 4.23 -10.65 16.03
CA LEU A 243 4.96 -9.40 15.84
C LEU A 243 6.38 -9.53 16.42
N ALA A 244 7.34 -8.89 15.79
CA ALA A 244 8.68 -8.75 16.31
C ALA A 244 9.23 -7.35 16.00
N VAL A 245 9.88 -6.74 16.99
CA VAL A 245 10.62 -5.49 16.82
C VAL A 245 12.12 -5.79 16.95
N LEU A 246 12.84 -5.65 15.84
CA LEU A 246 14.28 -5.91 15.80
C LEU A 246 15.03 -4.95 16.73
N GLY A 247 15.88 -5.52 17.57
CA GLY A 247 16.63 -4.78 18.60
C GLY A 247 15.95 -4.65 19.95
N GLN A 248 14.67 -5.01 20.04
CA GLN A 248 13.93 -5.00 21.30
C GLN A 248 13.54 -6.43 21.70
N ASP A 249 12.91 -7.17 20.79
CA ASP A 249 12.39 -8.49 21.07
C ASP A 249 13.46 -9.59 20.96
N THR A 250 13.28 -10.68 21.71
CA THR A 250 14.10 -11.90 21.64
C THR A 250 13.47 -13.00 20.81
N SER A 251 12.17 -12.93 20.57
CA SER A 251 11.39 -13.89 19.80
C SER A 251 10.14 -13.21 19.23
N PRO A 252 9.55 -13.73 18.14
CA PRO A 252 8.23 -13.30 17.69
C PRO A 252 7.20 -13.46 18.82
N LYS A 253 6.43 -12.42 19.10
CA LYS A 253 5.40 -12.40 20.14
C LYS A 253 4.03 -12.64 19.51
N PRO A 254 3.23 -13.59 20.03
CA PRO A 254 1.86 -13.77 19.57
C PRO A 254 1.06 -12.49 19.85
N THR A 255 0.30 -12.05 18.86
CA THR A 255 -0.57 -10.87 18.94
C THR A 255 -1.95 -11.19 18.44
N ARG A 256 -2.93 -10.42 18.93
CA ARG A 256 -4.30 -10.42 18.43
C ARG A 256 -4.85 -9.01 18.57
N PHE A 257 -5.38 -8.46 17.49
CA PHE A 257 -5.97 -7.12 17.50
C PHE A 257 -7.14 -7.02 16.52
N GLN A 258 -8.02 -6.06 16.79
CA GLN A 258 -9.23 -5.80 16.02
C GLN A 258 -9.25 -4.30 15.71
N THR A 259 -9.63 -3.95 14.48
CA THR A 259 -9.74 -2.56 14.05
C THR A 259 -10.96 -2.38 13.15
N PRO A 260 -11.66 -1.24 13.25
CA PRO A 260 -12.66 -0.87 12.25
C PRO A 260 -12.01 -0.71 10.89
N THR A 261 -12.69 -1.18 9.85
CA THR A 261 -12.25 -1.01 8.46
C THR A 261 -13.39 -0.50 7.60
N ARG A 262 -13.13 0.56 6.82
CA ARG A 262 -14.07 1.02 5.79
C ARG A 262 -14.10 0.09 4.57
N HIS A 263 -13.12 -0.80 4.46
CA HIS A 263 -12.98 -1.76 3.37
C HIS A 263 -12.93 -3.16 3.96
N TYR A 264 -14.10 -3.71 4.30
CA TYR A 264 -14.24 -5.09 4.75
C TYR A 264 -14.28 -6.03 3.53
N PRO A 265 -13.56 -7.16 3.56
CA PRO A 265 -13.79 -8.21 2.58
C PRO A 265 -15.22 -8.74 2.77
N LEU A 266 -15.96 -8.92 1.68
CA LEU A 266 -17.20 -9.67 1.76
C LEU A 266 -16.82 -11.11 2.12
N LEU A 267 -17.33 -11.63 3.23
CA LEU A 267 -17.06 -13.00 3.68
C LEU A 267 -18.22 -13.92 3.29
N SER A 268 -17.90 -15.12 2.83
CA SER A 268 -18.89 -16.14 2.51
C SER A 268 -19.48 -16.73 3.79
N SER A 269 -20.81 -16.86 3.85
CA SER A 269 -21.49 -17.59 4.92
C SER A 269 -21.34 -19.11 4.72
N SER A 270 -20.12 -19.61 4.77
CA SER A 270 -19.86 -21.05 4.73
C SER A 270 -19.79 -21.61 6.15
N SER A 271 -20.14 -22.88 6.32
CA SER A 271 -19.99 -23.63 7.59
C SER A 271 -18.52 -23.95 7.93
N SER A 272 -17.55 -23.38 7.21
CA SER A 272 -16.14 -23.55 7.47
C SER A 272 -15.70 -22.72 8.68
N PRO A 273 -14.80 -23.22 9.54
CA PRO A 273 -14.25 -22.44 10.67
C PRO A 273 -13.40 -21.24 10.24
N LEU A 274 -12.95 -21.19 8.97
CA LEU A 274 -12.15 -20.11 8.40
C LEU A 274 -13.00 -19.25 7.45
N PRO A 275 -13.10 -17.92 7.67
CA PRO A 275 -13.85 -17.03 6.79
C PRO A 275 -13.17 -16.98 5.41
N GLN A 276 -13.93 -17.31 4.36
CA GLN A 276 -13.45 -17.24 2.98
C GLN A 276 -14.01 -15.99 2.30
N PRO A 277 -13.24 -15.26 1.48
CA PRO A 277 -13.77 -14.16 0.69
C PRO A 277 -14.91 -14.61 -0.22
N HIS A 278 -16.03 -13.89 -0.21
CA HIS A 278 -17.15 -14.10 -1.11
C HIS A 278 -16.74 -13.71 -2.54
N PRO A 279 -16.98 -14.57 -3.55
CA PRO A 279 -16.72 -14.23 -4.94
C PRO A 279 -17.84 -13.32 -5.46
N LEU A 280 -17.87 -12.04 -5.02
CA LEU A 280 -18.74 -11.05 -5.66
C LEU A 280 -18.16 -10.74 -7.04
N THR A 281 -18.69 -11.41 -8.06
CA THR A 281 -18.29 -11.19 -9.45
C THR A 281 -19.19 -10.12 -10.06
N PHE A 282 -18.58 -9.09 -10.63
CA PHE A 282 -19.26 -8.14 -11.51
C PHE A 282 -18.64 -8.21 -12.89
N THR A 283 -19.43 -7.88 -13.91
CA THR A 283 -18.95 -7.73 -15.28
C THR A 283 -19.07 -6.28 -15.70
N THR A 284 -18.14 -5.84 -16.55
CA THR A 284 -18.09 -4.47 -17.07
C THR A 284 -18.08 -4.50 -18.58
N THR A 285 -18.92 -3.71 -19.22
CA THR A 285 -18.94 -3.57 -20.68
C THR A 285 -19.09 -2.10 -21.06
N PHE A 286 -18.49 -1.71 -22.19
CA PHE A 286 -18.80 -0.44 -22.82
C PHE A 286 -19.90 -0.64 -23.85
N ASN A 287 -20.86 0.29 -23.89
CA ASN A 287 -21.87 0.27 -24.94
C ASN A 287 -21.18 0.55 -26.29
N SER A 288 -21.42 -0.32 -27.27
CA SER A 288 -20.88 -0.18 -28.62
C SER A 288 -21.89 0.53 -29.53
N PRO A 289 -21.44 1.48 -30.39
CA PRO A 289 -20.07 1.97 -30.53
C PRO A 289 -19.66 2.91 -29.39
N THR A 290 -18.37 2.89 -29.01
CA THR A 290 -17.81 3.83 -28.05
C THR A 290 -17.70 5.22 -28.69
N GLY A 291 -18.62 6.13 -28.36
CA GLY A 291 -18.50 7.55 -28.73
C GLY A 291 -17.42 8.28 -27.93
N LEU A 292 -17.32 9.61 -28.08
CA LEU A 292 -16.40 10.47 -27.31
C LEU A 292 -16.65 10.44 -25.79
N HIS A 293 -17.84 10.02 -25.38
CA HIS A 293 -18.23 9.83 -23.99
C HIS A 293 -18.69 8.37 -23.79
N PRO A 294 -17.76 7.42 -23.61
CA PRO A 294 -18.10 6.01 -23.49
C PRO A 294 -18.86 5.75 -22.19
N THR A 295 -20.02 5.11 -22.28
CA THR A 295 -20.81 4.68 -21.12
C THR A 295 -20.33 3.31 -20.65
N LEU A 296 -19.80 3.24 -19.42
CA LEU A 296 -19.45 2.00 -18.74
C LEU A 296 -20.69 1.40 -18.04
N THR A 297 -21.08 0.20 -18.43
CA THR A 297 -22.14 -0.58 -17.80
C THR A 297 -21.53 -1.58 -16.82
N LEU A 298 -21.96 -1.52 -15.55
CA LEU A 298 -21.57 -2.45 -14.49
C LEU A 298 -22.74 -3.40 -14.22
N SER A 299 -22.53 -4.71 -14.34
CA SER A 299 -23.53 -5.74 -14.07
C SER A 299 -23.07 -6.62 -12.92
N PHE A 300 -23.89 -6.73 -11.87
CA PHE A 300 -23.63 -7.60 -10.73
C PHE A 300 -24.39 -8.91 -10.90
N LEU A 301 -23.68 -10.04 -10.81
CA LEU A 301 -24.31 -11.36 -10.84
C LEU A 301 -24.90 -11.66 -9.46
N TYR A 302 -26.20 -11.44 -9.31
CA TYR A 302 -26.92 -11.80 -8.08
C TYR A 302 -27.04 -13.33 -7.98
N HIS A 303 -26.21 -13.97 -7.16
CA HIS A 303 -26.48 -15.33 -6.68
C HIS A 303 -27.40 -15.26 -5.45
N THR A 304 -28.70 -15.23 -5.70
CA THR A 304 -29.83 -15.54 -4.79
C THR A 304 -30.06 -14.63 -3.55
N PRO A 305 -31.32 -14.55 -3.08
CA PRO A 305 -31.91 -13.30 -2.61
C PRO A 305 -31.56 -12.96 -1.16
N HIS A 306 -31.59 -11.66 -0.88
CA HIS A 306 -31.72 -11.08 0.45
C HIS A 306 -32.59 -11.95 1.35
N ARG A 307 -32.12 -12.17 2.60
CA ARG A 307 -32.97 -12.54 3.74
C ARG A 307 -34.29 -11.78 3.60
N SER A 308 -35.40 -12.50 3.43
CA SER A 308 -36.73 -11.92 3.59
C SER A 308 -36.78 -11.22 4.94
N GLU A 309 -37.10 -9.92 4.94
CA GLU A 309 -37.48 -9.22 6.17
C GLU A 309 -38.49 -10.09 6.93
N PRO A 310 -38.36 -10.24 8.26
CA PRO A 310 -39.40 -10.90 9.03
C PRO A 310 -40.67 -10.08 8.85
N HIS A 311 -41.66 -10.66 8.17
CA HIS A 311 -43.01 -10.13 8.13
C HIS A 311 -43.44 -9.80 9.57
N PRO A 312 -43.96 -8.60 9.86
CA PRO A 312 -44.56 -8.34 11.15
C PRO A 312 -45.74 -9.30 11.30
N ALA A 313 -45.65 -10.19 12.29
CA ALA A 313 -46.78 -11.01 12.68
C ALA A 313 -47.92 -10.06 13.05
N ASN A 314 -48.99 -10.06 12.26
CA ASN A 314 -50.25 -9.45 12.64
C ASN A 314 -50.72 -10.12 13.93
N SER A 315 -50.44 -9.50 15.07
CA SER A 315 -51.11 -9.85 16.31
C SER A 315 -52.54 -9.30 16.22
N THR A 316 -53.47 -10.14 15.82
CA THR A 316 -54.87 -9.94 16.15
C THR A 316 -55.00 -9.99 17.67
N ARG A 317 -55.23 -8.84 18.30
CA ARG A 317 -55.76 -8.75 19.65
C ARG A 317 -57.29 -8.70 19.53
N THR A 318 -57.92 -9.66 20.19
CA THR A 318 -59.34 -9.67 20.59
C THR A 318 -59.78 -8.36 21.22
#